data_AF-A0A1A8K076-F1
#
_entry.id   AF-A0A1A8K076-F1
#
_cell.length_a   1.000
_cell.length_b   1.000
_cell.length_c   1.000
_cell.angle_alpha   90.00
_cell.angle_beta   90.00
_cell.angle_gamma   90.00
#
_symmetry.space_group_name_H-M   'P 1'
#
loop_
_entity.id
_entity.type
_entity.pdbx_description
1 polymer ?
#
loop_
_entity_poly.entity_id
_entity_poly.type
_entity_poly.pdbx_seq_one_letter_code
_entity_poly.pdbx_strand_id
1 'polypeptide(L)'
;MDNDFSRGVTYRQANASSHANDVVISTRKPHPTAHRLSSATKRMERRKSAPQVVHQRHMPKEPNKFHIPRKNKEQKSLFQFVSTESREYEDMKTILISSYIDTNSSSCFIYSNPRLVHSELLEKEFVEKRKEMKADGRTEKELEESYCFLLTTLTNLPALCEKGLVVGQSRITMLGDPGKGVYLSRYCDLLQMNAFTPGTEGEIIIFKVMKGKVKSFYENMKTVQDPTPRFDSHIAKNASNVTSLTHFRAFELTQQYFYEYSFDELRPRPRQVCPYAVVSFHFKGKDASLPSKPAAPIRSISQLSDRSKETGSFTVWTGDLVKRKLVLFPAALLSSLIPFLPHRLPEKLDVGNLMRFDQLTKLMPSGLLSYDLYNSSKEVVADGCYCSLLEVVDRSCSSVNMTKLLLQLERKRVVLVRPLSEQGFFFLLSSVQMTSLS
;
A
#
# COMPACT_ATOMS: atom_id res chain seq x y z
N MET A 1 70.41 -10.06 6.02
CA MET A 1 70.28 -8.87 5.17
C MET A 1 69.00 -8.19 5.60
N ASP A 2 69.19 -7.19 6.47
CA ASP A 2 68.55 -5.87 6.52
C ASP A 2 67.02 -5.79 6.43
N ASN A 3 66.28 -4.98 7.19
CA ASN A 3 66.44 -4.14 8.38
C ASN A 3 64.98 -3.67 8.64
N ASP A 4 64.46 -3.69 9.87
CA ASP A 4 64.30 -2.49 10.71
C ASP A 4 63.26 -1.48 10.14
N PHE A 5 62.10 -1.18 10.76
CA PHE A 5 62.00 -0.43 12.01
C PHE A 5 60.56 -0.43 12.57
N SER A 6 60.45 -0.68 13.88
CA SER A 6 59.34 -0.27 14.73
C SER A 6 59.53 1.18 15.22
N ARG A 7 58.49 2.01 15.21
CA ARG A 7 58.30 3.22 16.06
C ARG A 7 56.79 3.50 16.07
N GLY A 8 56.09 3.82 17.15
CA GLY A 8 56.46 4.16 18.51
C GLY A 8 55.22 4.85 19.13
N VAL A 9 54.81 4.38 20.31
CA VAL A 9 53.71 4.91 21.13
C VAL A 9 54.06 6.30 21.67
N THR A 10 53.09 7.20 21.86
CA THR A 10 53.06 8.07 23.06
C THR A 10 51.67 8.67 23.32
N TYR A 11 51.17 8.38 24.52
CA TYR A 11 50.09 9.07 25.21
C TYR A 11 50.51 10.50 25.60
N ARG A 12 49.55 11.43 25.61
CA ARG A 12 49.55 12.55 26.57
C ARG A 12 48.16 12.79 27.11
N GLN A 13 48.11 12.80 28.43
CA GLN A 13 46.98 13.10 29.29
C GLN A 13 47.21 14.48 29.94
N ALA A 14 46.11 15.14 30.30
CA ALA A 14 45.90 15.94 31.51
C ALA A 14 45.83 17.49 31.44
N ASN A 15 44.84 17.94 32.24
CA ASN A 15 44.61 19.23 32.92
C ASN A 15 43.82 20.31 32.16
N ALA A 16 42.60 20.72 32.54
CA ALA A 16 41.97 21.11 33.83
C ALA A 16 42.26 22.56 34.28
N SER A 17 41.19 23.39 34.30
CA SER A 17 40.89 24.54 35.20
C SER A 17 39.89 25.48 34.48
N SER A 18 38.61 25.56 34.85
CA SER A 18 37.99 26.31 35.97
C SER A 18 37.98 27.83 35.81
N HIS A 19 36.77 28.42 35.69
CA HIS A 19 36.27 29.70 36.22
C HIS A 19 34.82 29.84 35.68
N ALA A 20 33.72 29.64 36.42
CA ALA A 20 33.25 30.24 37.68
C ALA A 20 33.18 31.77 37.62
N ASN A 21 31.95 32.29 37.45
CA ASN A 21 31.44 33.47 38.14
C ASN A 21 29.91 33.45 38.13
N ASP A 22 29.36 33.13 39.31
CA ASP A 22 28.01 33.50 39.76
C ASP A 22 27.87 35.02 39.90
N VAL A 23 26.62 35.52 39.93
CA VAL A 23 26.01 36.29 41.04
C VAL A 23 24.69 36.92 40.56
N VAL A 24 23.54 36.33 40.97
CA VAL A 24 22.56 36.79 42.00
C VAL A 24 21.44 37.77 41.54
N ILE A 25 20.23 37.20 41.48
CA ILE A 25 18.93 37.59 42.10
C ILE A 25 18.45 39.05 42.07
N SER A 26 17.22 39.26 41.60
CA SER A 26 16.22 40.06 42.34
C SER A 26 14.77 39.69 41.98
N THR A 27 14.10 39.04 42.93
CA THR A 27 12.65 38.88 43.04
C THR A 27 12.04 40.13 43.70
N ARG A 28 10.92 40.65 43.18
CA ARG A 28 10.00 41.50 43.98
C ARG A 28 8.55 41.40 43.49
N LYS A 29 7.70 40.78 44.32
CA LYS A 29 6.28 41.12 44.47
C LYS A 29 6.17 42.23 45.52
N PRO A 30 5.11 43.05 45.47
CA PRO A 30 4.28 43.19 46.67
C PRO A 30 2.77 43.28 46.40
N HIS A 31 2.00 42.76 47.36
CA HIS A 31 0.63 43.14 47.74
C HIS A 31 0.72 43.69 49.19
N PRO A 32 -0.34 44.22 49.86
CA PRO A 32 -1.70 44.63 49.45
C PRO A 32 -2.10 46.03 50.00
N THR A 33 -3.27 46.58 49.65
CA THR A 33 -4.09 47.40 50.58
C THR A 33 -5.54 47.51 50.11
N ALA A 34 -6.47 47.35 51.05
CA ALA A 34 -7.92 47.45 50.92
C ALA A 34 -8.46 48.81 51.40
N HIS A 35 -9.79 49.00 51.23
CA HIS A 35 -10.67 50.09 51.69
C HIS A 35 -10.69 51.33 50.77
N ARG A 36 -11.84 51.94 50.43
CA ARG A 36 -13.05 52.19 51.23
C ARG A 36 -14.25 52.56 50.32
N LEU A 37 -15.44 52.17 50.80
CA LEU A 37 -16.78 52.52 50.36
C LEU A 37 -17.10 54.02 50.41
N SER A 38 -17.87 54.49 49.41
CA SER A 38 -19.17 55.22 49.51
C SER A 38 -19.16 56.63 50.14
N SER A 39 -20.04 57.58 49.88
CA SER A 39 -21.34 57.67 49.21
C SER A 39 -21.72 59.17 49.17
N ALA A 40 -22.90 59.47 48.62
CA ALA A 40 -23.77 60.61 48.94
C ALA A 40 -23.43 61.91 48.17
N THR A 41 -24.35 62.67 47.58
CA THR A 41 -25.83 62.80 47.68
C THR A 41 -26.21 63.84 46.60
N LYS A 42 -27.41 64.06 46.06
CA LYS A 42 -28.81 64.19 46.50
C LYS A 42 -29.59 64.42 45.17
N ARG A 43 -30.88 64.11 44.99
CA ARG A 43 -32.03 64.92 45.47
C ARG A 43 -33.35 64.34 44.88
N MET A 44 -34.32 64.05 45.77
CA MET A 44 -35.80 64.30 45.75
C MET A 44 -36.48 64.71 44.42
N GLU A 45 -37.74 64.37 44.07
CA GLU A 45 -38.91 63.71 44.68
C GLU A 45 -40.05 63.57 43.62
N ARG A 46 -41.03 62.69 43.85
CA ARG A 46 -42.50 62.86 43.65
C ARG A 46 -43.22 62.51 42.31
N ARG A 47 -43.88 61.34 42.35
CA ARG A 47 -45.28 60.93 41.97
C ARG A 47 -46.00 61.46 40.71
N LYS A 48 -46.57 60.48 39.97
CA LYS A 48 -47.87 60.34 39.23
C LYS A 48 -47.55 59.57 37.94
N SER A 49 -48.18 58.47 37.48
CA SER A 49 -49.59 58.05 37.44
C SER A 49 -49.62 56.56 37.01
N ALA A 50 -50.65 55.81 37.36
CA ALA A 50 -51.06 54.56 36.68
C ALA A 50 -52.37 54.83 35.89
N PRO A 51 -52.89 53.94 35.03
CA PRO A 51 -52.40 52.60 34.62
C PRO A 51 -52.41 52.38 33.08
N GLN A 52 -51.64 51.43 32.58
CA GLN A 52 -52.02 50.72 31.34
C GLN A 52 -51.68 49.23 31.44
N VAL A 53 -52.69 48.46 31.04
CA VAL A 53 -52.83 47.01 31.13
C VAL A 53 -51.74 46.32 30.31
N VAL A 54 -50.82 45.63 30.98
CA VAL A 54 -49.87 44.73 30.33
C VAL A 54 -50.52 43.35 30.28
N HIS A 55 -50.77 42.87 29.06
CA HIS A 55 -51.14 41.48 28.80
C HIS A 55 -50.15 40.53 29.49
N GLN A 56 -50.64 39.77 30.48
CA GLN A 56 -49.96 38.57 30.96
C GLN A 56 -49.86 37.57 29.80
N ARG A 57 -48.73 37.58 29.09
CA ARG A 57 -48.31 36.40 28.34
C ARG A 57 -47.82 35.38 29.37
N HIS A 58 -48.59 34.30 29.51
CA HIS A 58 -48.14 33.08 30.17
C HIS A 58 -46.77 32.70 29.61
N MET A 59 -45.70 32.82 30.42
CA MET A 59 -44.41 32.22 30.10
C MET A 59 -44.57 30.70 30.20
N PRO A 60 -44.23 29.92 29.17
CA PRO A 60 -44.13 28.48 29.29
C PRO A 60 -43.07 28.15 30.35
N LYS A 61 -43.36 27.18 31.22
CA LYS A 61 -42.43 26.64 32.22
C LYS A 61 -41.07 26.34 31.58
N GLU A 62 -39.99 26.60 32.32
CA GLU A 62 -38.63 26.29 31.87
C GLU A 62 -38.57 24.87 31.30
N PRO A 63 -37.97 24.67 30.11
CA PRO A 63 -37.86 23.33 29.54
C PRO A 63 -37.02 22.47 30.49
N ASN A 64 -37.55 21.32 30.88
CA ASN A 64 -36.81 20.31 31.62
C ASN A 64 -35.43 20.12 30.99
N LYS A 65 -34.36 20.26 31.78
CA LYS A 65 -32.99 19.97 31.35
C LYS A 65 -32.91 18.49 30.99
N PHE A 66 -33.20 18.17 29.74
CA PHE A 66 -32.88 16.88 29.16
C PHE A 66 -31.36 16.76 29.14
N HIS A 67 -30.82 15.90 30.00
CA HIS A 67 -29.45 15.46 29.86
C HIS A 67 -29.39 14.60 28.61
N ILE A 68 -29.07 15.20 27.47
CA ILE A 68 -28.73 14.45 26.25
C ILE A 68 -27.56 13.56 26.68
N PRO A 69 -27.72 12.22 26.66
CA PRO A 69 -26.60 11.35 26.93
C PRO A 69 -25.48 11.77 26.00
N ARG A 70 -24.35 12.21 26.54
CA ARG A 70 -23.16 12.43 25.72
C ARG A 70 -22.93 11.13 24.99
N LYS A 71 -23.15 11.14 23.67
CA LYS A 71 -22.86 10.01 22.79
C LYS A 71 -21.46 9.57 23.17
N ASN A 72 -21.33 8.39 23.79
CA ASN A 72 -20.02 7.78 24.00
C ASN A 72 -19.30 7.93 22.67
N LYS A 73 -18.07 8.48 22.70
CA LYS A 73 -17.25 8.71 21.52
C LYS A 73 -17.15 7.36 20.80
N GLU A 74 -18.06 7.12 19.85
CA GLU A 74 -18.13 5.87 19.10
C GLU A 74 -16.75 5.76 18.48
N GLN A 75 -16.01 4.74 18.90
CA GLN A 75 -14.74 4.41 18.29
C GLN A 75 -15.05 4.17 16.82
N LYS A 76 -14.78 5.17 15.98
CA LYS A 76 -15.07 5.08 14.55
C LYS A 76 -14.37 3.83 14.05
N SER A 77 -15.12 2.97 13.36
CA SER A 77 -14.52 1.81 12.71
C SER A 77 -13.40 2.28 11.78
N LEU A 78 -12.28 1.54 11.74
CA LEU A 78 -11.11 1.86 10.92
C LEU A 78 -11.51 2.20 9.48
N PHE A 79 -12.49 1.49 8.94
CA PHE A 79 -13.11 1.78 7.66
C PHE A 79 -14.51 2.32 7.85
N GLN A 80 -14.79 3.46 7.22
CA GLN A 80 -16.15 3.96 7.00
C GLN A 80 -16.49 3.77 5.53
N PHE A 81 -17.41 2.86 5.23
CA PHE A 81 -17.94 2.68 3.89
C PHE A 81 -18.74 3.93 3.48
N VAL A 82 -18.49 4.43 2.28
CA VAL A 82 -19.21 5.57 1.72
C VAL A 82 -20.02 5.14 0.50
N SER A 83 -21.11 5.86 0.23
CA SER A 83 -21.91 5.61 -0.97
C SER A 83 -21.17 6.09 -2.23
N THR A 84 -21.37 5.41 -3.36
CA THR A 84 -20.85 5.85 -4.67
C THR A 84 -21.55 7.10 -5.21
N GLU A 85 -22.56 7.63 -4.50
CA GLU A 85 -23.25 8.88 -4.80
C GLU A 85 -22.87 10.01 -3.82
N SER A 86 -21.94 9.73 -2.90
CA SER A 86 -21.52 10.68 -1.88
C SER A 86 -20.49 11.68 -2.40
N ARG A 87 -20.42 12.85 -1.75
CA ARG A 87 -19.38 13.86 -2.03
C ARG A 87 -17.98 13.30 -1.76
N GLU A 88 -17.86 12.53 -0.69
CA GLU A 88 -16.61 11.89 -0.28
C GLU A 88 -16.07 10.97 -1.38
N TYR A 89 -16.94 10.22 -2.07
CA TYR A 89 -16.52 9.40 -3.21
C TYR A 89 -16.14 10.22 -4.43
N GLU A 90 -16.88 11.29 -4.75
CA GLU A 90 -16.50 12.18 -5.86
C GLU A 90 -15.15 12.87 -5.62
N ASP A 91 -14.84 13.22 -4.37
CA ASP A 91 -13.51 13.73 -3.98
C ASP A 91 -12.43 12.66 -4.20
N MET A 92 -12.65 11.40 -3.77
CA MET A 92 -11.73 10.28 -4.02
C MET A 92 -11.52 10.04 -5.53
N LYS A 93 -12.59 10.06 -6.31
CA LYS A 93 -12.56 9.87 -7.75
C LYS A 93 -11.80 10.99 -8.45
N THR A 94 -11.98 12.24 -8.00
CA THR A 94 -11.20 13.39 -8.48
C THR A 94 -9.72 13.21 -8.20
N ILE A 95 -9.36 12.76 -7.00
CA ILE A 95 -7.96 12.45 -6.63
C ILE A 95 -7.37 11.38 -7.57
N LEU A 96 -8.09 10.28 -7.79
CA LEU A 96 -7.65 9.19 -8.67
C LEU A 96 -7.47 9.67 -10.11
N ILE A 97 -8.52 10.25 -10.70
CA ILE A 97 -8.52 10.67 -12.11
C ILE A 97 -7.48 11.76 -12.39
N SER A 98 -7.33 12.73 -11.49
CA SER A 98 -6.30 13.78 -11.64
C SER A 98 -4.86 13.26 -11.47
N SER A 99 -4.72 12.04 -10.94
CA SER A 99 -3.44 11.38 -10.71
C SER A 99 -3.14 10.27 -11.74
N TYR A 100 -3.83 10.24 -12.88
CA TYR A 100 -3.45 9.37 -13.97
C TYR A 100 -2.24 9.91 -14.75
N ILE A 101 -1.40 9.00 -15.22
CA ILE A 101 -0.38 9.34 -16.22
C ILE A 101 -0.96 9.27 -17.64
N ASP A 102 -1.86 8.33 -17.92
CA ASP A 102 -2.56 8.21 -19.20
C ASP A 102 -4.00 8.73 -19.06
N THR A 103 -4.38 9.71 -19.86
CA THR A 103 -5.72 10.30 -19.85
C THR A 103 -6.82 9.29 -20.21
N ASN A 104 -6.47 8.22 -20.94
CA ASN A 104 -7.39 7.14 -21.29
C ASN A 104 -7.63 6.14 -20.14
N SER A 105 -6.86 6.21 -19.05
CA SER A 105 -7.05 5.31 -17.90
C SER A 105 -8.44 5.45 -17.28
N SER A 106 -9.05 6.63 -17.36
CA SER A 106 -10.42 6.87 -16.87
C SER A 106 -11.47 5.95 -17.48
N SER A 107 -11.26 5.52 -18.73
CA SER A 107 -12.15 4.57 -19.40
C SER A 107 -11.77 3.12 -19.14
N CYS A 108 -10.65 2.82 -18.47
CA CYS A 108 -10.16 1.45 -18.22
C CYS A 108 -10.39 0.97 -16.78
N PHE A 109 -10.51 1.87 -15.80
CA PHE A 109 -10.75 1.54 -14.40
C PHE A 109 -12.21 1.76 -14.01
N ILE A 110 -12.79 0.76 -13.34
CA ILE A 110 -14.07 0.87 -12.63
C ILE A 110 -13.76 0.85 -11.15
N TYR A 111 -14.13 1.91 -10.42
CA TYR A 111 -13.96 1.98 -8.97
C TYR A 111 -15.25 1.60 -8.26
N SER A 112 -15.10 0.87 -7.16
CA SER A 112 -16.19 0.40 -6.31
C SER A 112 -15.76 0.32 -4.85
N ASN A 113 -16.73 0.06 -3.97
CA ASN A 113 -16.49 -0.15 -2.53
C ASN A 113 -15.61 0.92 -1.87
N PRO A 114 -15.95 2.22 -2.00
CA PRO A 114 -15.15 3.29 -1.44
C PRO A 114 -15.25 3.31 0.09
N ARG A 115 -14.10 3.47 0.75
CA ARG A 115 -13.96 3.50 2.21
C ARG A 115 -13.07 4.65 2.61
N LEU A 116 -13.50 5.45 3.58
CA LEU A 116 -12.61 6.34 4.32
C LEU A 116 -11.87 5.56 5.39
N VAL A 117 -10.60 5.88 5.57
CA VAL A 117 -9.77 5.33 6.66
C VAL A 117 -9.79 6.34 7.81
N HIS A 118 -10.22 5.89 9.00
CA HIS A 118 -10.19 6.68 10.22
C HIS A 118 -9.19 6.08 11.19
N SER A 119 -8.05 6.73 11.35
CA SER A 119 -7.03 6.33 12.34
C SER A 119 -6.60 7.56 13.12
N GLU A 120 -7.23 7.78 14.29
CA GLU A 120 -6.98 8.95 15.13
C GLU A 120 -5.48 9.10 15.47
N LEU A 121 -4.77 7.98 15.64
CA LEU A 121 -3.34 7.97 15.91
C LEU A 121 -2.51 8.48 14.73
N LEU A 122 -2.72 7.90 13.53
CA LEU A 122 -1.95 8.25 12.34
C LEU A 122 -2.25 9.69 11.88
N GLU A 123 -3.50 10.11 11.94
CA GLU A 123 -3.91 11.48 11.61
C GLU A 123 -3.26 12.50 12.56
N LYS A 124 -3.25 12.21 13.87
CA LYS A 124 -2.62 13.07 14.86
C LYS A 124 -1.11 13.20 14.59
N GLU A 125 -0.43 12.08 14.38
CA GLU A 125 1.00 12.08 14.08
C GLU A 125 1.35 12.79 12.77
N PHE A 126 0.49 12.68 11.73
CA PHE A 126 0.67 13.39 10.47
C PHE A 126 0.59 14.91 10.67
N VAL A 127 -0.39 15.38 11.46
CA VAL A 127 -0.53 16.80 11.81
C VAL A 127 0.62 17.30 12.69
N GLU A 128 1.07 16.49 13.65
CA GLU A 128 2.25 16.79 14.46
C GLU A 128 3.51 16.88 13.59
N LYS A 129 3.71 15.92 12.68
CA LYS A 129 4.83 15.94 11.73
C LYS A 129 4.81 17.18 10.85
N ARG A 130 3.63 17.62 10.39
CA ARG A 130 3.48 18.87 9.62
C ARG A 130 3.98 20.08 10.42
N LYS A 131 3.62 20.17 11.71
CA LYS A 131 4.05 21.25 12.60
C LYS A 131 5.55 21.21 12.85
N GLU A 132 6.11 20.02 13.07
CA GLU A 132 7.57 19.82 13.21
C GLU A 132 8.31 20.27 11.95
N MET A 133 7.90 19.81 10.76
CA MET A 133 8.52 20.22 9.50
C MET A 133 8.42 21.74 9.27
N LYS A 134 7.32 22.37 9.67
CA LYS A 134 7.17 23.83 9.62
C LYS A 134 8.13 24.54 10.57
N ALA A 135 8.30 24.02 11.78
CA ALA A 135 9.26 24.55 12.75
C ALA A 135 10.71 24.38 12.27
N ASP A 136 11.00 23.28 11.55
CA ASP A 136 12.29 23.02 10.89
C ASP A 136 12.53 23.88 9.63
N GLY A 137 11.64 24.82 9.33
CA GLY A 137 11.80 25.83 8.28
C GLY A 137 11.34 25.38 6.88
N ARG A 138 10.54 24.32 6.77
CA ARG A 138 9.95 23.95 5.46
C ARG A 138 8.89 24.96 5.04
N THR A 139 8.88 25.28 3.75
CA THR A 139 7.95 26.23 3.15
C THR A 139 6.54 25.66 3.07
N GLU A 140 5.51 26.51 2.97
CA GLU A 140 4.12 26.02 2.85
C GLU A 140 3.92 25.14 1.61
N LYS A 141 4.67 25.38 0.53
CA LYS A 141 4.69 24.53 -0.68
C LYS A 141 5.27 23.14 -0.41
N GLU A 142 6.32 23.04 0.42
CA GLU A 142 6.90 21.74 0.81
C GLU A 142 5.96 20.97 1.77
N LEU A 143 5.11 21.68 2.51
CA LEU A 143 4.10 21.13 3.42
C LEU A 143 2.75 20.86 2.74
N GLU A 144 2.65 21.09 1.43
CA GLU A 144 1.42 20.88 0.68
C GLU A 144 1.00 19.41 0.75
N GLU A 145 -0.26 19.18 1.13
CA GLU A 145 -0.84 17.85 1.11
C GLU A 145 -1.08 17.42 -0.33
N SER A 146 -0.55 16.25 -0.67
CA SER A 146 -0.77 15.62 -1.96
C SER A 146 -1.11 14.14 -1.76
N TYR A 147 -1.41 13.44 -2.84
CA TYR A 147 -1.83 12.05 -2.79
C TYR A 147 -0.84 11.13 -3.51
N CYS A 148 -0.66 9.94 -2.96
CA CYS A 148 0.08 8.84 -3.56
C CYS A 148 -0.66 7.53 -3.31
N PHE A 149 -0.29 6.49 -4.06
CA PHE A 149 -1.11 5.29 -4.19
C PHE A 149 -0.30 4.03 -3.94
N LEU A 150 -0.97 3.01 -3.41
CA LEU A 150 -0.41 1.68 -3.22
C LEU A 150 -1.46 0.63 -3.60
N LEU A 151 -1.07 -0.31 -4.45
CA LEU A 151 -1.84 -1.53 -4.70
C LEU A 151 -1.63 -2.51 -3.54
N THR A 152 -2.72 -3.06 -3.02
CA THR A 152 -2.67 -4.06 -1.94
C THR A 152 -3.77 -5.11 -2.09
N THR A 153 -3.74 -6.10 -1.19
CA THR A 153 -4.78 -7.14 -1.05
C THR A 153 -5.64 -6.87 0.17
N LEU A 154 -6.85 -7.44 0.18
CA LEU A 154 -7.75 -7.39 1.35
C LEU A 154 -7.11 -7.94 2.64
N THR A 155 -6.13 -8.85 2.53
CA THR A 155 -5.43 -9.42 3.68
C THR A 155 -4.51 -8.41 4.35
N ASN A 156 -3.75 -7.64 3.56
CA ASN A 156 -2.79 -6.66 4.09
C ASN A 156 -3.44 -5.31 4.39
N LEU A 157 -4.61 -5.05 3.80
CA LEU A 157 -5.32 -3.79 3.88
C LEU A 157 -5.57 -3.30 5.33
N PRO A 158 -6.12 -4.10 6.26
CA PRO A 158 -6.36 -3.63 7.63
C PRO A 158 -5.08 -3.20 8.34
N ALA A 159 -4.01 -3.99 8.20
CA ALA A 159 -2.73 -3.71 8.85
C ALA A 159 -2.11 -2.40 8.34
N LEU A 160 -2.15 -2.16 7.03
CA LEU A 160 -1.61 -0.94 6.41
C LEU A 160 -2.41 0.31 6.82
N CYS A 161 -3.73 0.20 6.92
CA CYS A 161 -4.60 1.31 7.32
C CYS A 161 -4.56 1.59 8.82
N GLU A 162 -4.41 0.56 9.65
CA GLU A 162 -4.34 0.71 11.11
C GLU A 162 -2.97 1.17 11.60
N LYS A 163 -1.90 0.51 11.12
CA LYS A 163 -0.52 0.73 11.58
C LYS A 163 0.25 1.74 10.72
N GLY A 164 -0.26 2.07 9.54
CA GLY A 164 0.43 2.88 8.55
C GLY A 164 1.44 2.09 7.72
N LEU A 165 2.03 2.74 6.72
CA LEU A 165 2.99 2.12 5.82
C LEU A 165 4.39 2.07 6.45
N VAL A 166 4.91 0.87 6.68
CA VAL A 166 6.24 0.63 7.26
C VAL A 166 7.26 0.26 6.20
N VAL A 167 8.55 0.35 6.54
CA VAL A 167 9.68 -0.13 5.72
C VAL A 167 9.55 -1.63 5.39
N GLY A 168 10.23 -2.06 4.33
CA GLY A 168 10.30 -3.46 3.89
C GLY A 168 9.12 -3.95 3.06
N GLN A 169 8.15 -3.07 2.74
CA GLN A 169 6.97 -3.41 1.94
C GLN A 169 7.21 -3.38 0.42
N SER A 170 8.36 -2.88 -0.03
CA SER A 170 8.75 -2.79 -1.44
C SER A 170 10.09 -3.48 -1.67
N ARG A 171 10.30 -3.93 -2.91
CA ARG A 171 11.60 -4.45 -3.39
C ARG A 171 12.35 -3.45 -4.27
N ILE A 172 11.77 -2.27 -4.49
CA ILE A 172 12.39 -1.22 -5.30
C ILE A 172 13.56 -0.63 -4.52
N THR A 173 14.69 -0.45 -5.20
CA THR A 173 15.91 0.12 -4.60
C THR A 173 16.40 1.38 -5.33
N MET A 174 15.67 1.81 -6.38
CA MET A 174 16.09 2.89 -7.29
C MET A 174 16.31 4.24 -6.58
N LEU A 175 15.47 4.54 -5.59
CA LEU A 175 15.50 5.83 -4.87
C LEU A 175 16.12 5.73 -3.47
N GLY A 176 16.37 4.52 -2.99
CA GLY A 176 16.89 4.27 -1.66
C GLY A 176 16.63 2.83 -1.18
N ASP A 177 17.16 2.50 -0.01
CA ASP A 177 16.98 1.18 0.61
C ASP A 177 15.53 1.01 1.14
N PRO A 178 14.75 0.02 0.66
CA PRO A 178 13.39 -0.22 1.16
C PRO A 178 13.33 -0.61 2.64
N GLY A 179 14.45 -0.99 3.28
CA GLY A 179 14.55 -1.18 4.73
C GLY A 179 14.66 0.12 5.52
N LYS A 180 14.85 1.25 4.85
CA LYS A 180 15.13 2.58 5.44
C LYS A 180 14.07 3.64 5.12
N GLY A 181 13.11 3.30 4.26
CA GLY A 181 12.00 4.18 3.88
C GLY A 181 10.94 3.43 3.08
N VAL A 182 9.91 4.15 2.67
CA VAL A 182 8.72 3.55 2.03
C VAL A 182 8.51 4.10 0.63
N TYR A 183 8.04 3.24 -0.26
CA TYR A 183 7.75 3.57 -1.66
C TYR A 183 6.25 3.69 -1.88
N LEU A 184 5.85 4.74 -2.61
CA LEU A 184 4.48 4.93 -3.09
C LEU A 184 4.46 5.35 -4.55
N SER A 185 3.46 4.88 -5.29
CA SER A 185 3.24 5.32 -6.66
C SER A 185 2.69 6.73 -6.69
N ARG A 186 3.28 7.58 -7.53
CA ARG A 186 2.72 8.90 -7.84
C ARG A 186 1.40 8.80 -8.60
N TYR A 187 1.28 7.82 -9.48
CA TYR A 187 0.14 7.69 -10.40
C TYR A 187 -0.72 6.48 -10.04
N CYS A 188 -2.04 6.64 -10.05
CA CYS A 188 -2.95 5.57 -9.61
C CYS A 188 -3.25 4.51 -10.69
N ASP A 189 -2.88 4.78 -11.94
CA ASP A 189 -2.91 3.84 -13.07
C ASP A 189 -1.56 3.13 -13.31
N LEU A 190 -0.54 3.43 -12.50
CA LEU A 190 0.80 2.82 -12.56
C LEU A 190 1.24 2.34 -11.17
N LEU A 191 0.61 1.25 -10.71
CA LEU A 191 0.76 0.74 -9.34
C LEU A 191 1.66 -0.51 -9.23
N GLN A 192 2.11 -1.05 -10.35
CA GLN A 192 3.01 -2.19 -10.42
C GLN A 192 3.84 -2.14 -11.71
N MET A 193 4.93 -2.91 -11.75
CA MET A 193 5.84 -2.95 -12.91
C MET A 193 5.17 -3.46 -14.19
N ASN A 194 4.28 -4.44 -14.06
CA ASN A 194 3.56 -5.03 -15.19
C ASN A 194 2.23 -4.31 -15.42
N ALA A 195 1.89 -4.05 -16.67
CA ALA A 195 0.59 -3.48 -17.01
C ALA A 195 -0.55 -4.37 -16.49
N PHE A 196 -1.65 -3.74 -16.05
CA PHE A 196 -2.84 -4.48 -15.67
C PHE A 196 -3.44 -5.21 -16.87
N THR A 197 -3.95 -6.41 -16.63
CA THR A 197 -4.68 -7.18 -17.65
C THR A 197 -6.18 -6.98 -17.46
N PRO A 198 -6.99 -6.95 -18.53
CA PRO A 198 -8.45 -6.92 -18.41
C PRO A 198 -8.97 -8.00 -17.45
N GLY A 199 -9.84 -7.61 -16.52
CA GLY A 199 -10.33 -8.45 -15.43
C GLY A 199 -9.49 -8.38 -14.15
N THR A 200 -8.39 -7.61 -14.11
CA THR A 200 -7.62 -7.44 -12.86
C THR A 200 -8.44 -6.67 -11.84
N GLU A 201 -8.51 -7.19 -10.62
CA GLU A 201 -9.14 -6.54 -9.49
C GLU A 201 -8.14 -6.36 -8.35
N GLY A 202 -8.38 -5.36 -7.50
CA GLY A 202 -7.54 -5.13 -6.34
C GLY A 202 -7.98 -3.94 -5.51
N GLU A 203 -7.20 -3.65 -4.47
CA GLU A 203 -7.44 -2.57 -3.54
C GLU A 203 -6.39 -1.48 -3.73
N ILE A 204 -6.82 -0.24 -3.93
CA ILE A 204 -5.93 0.92 -3.98
C ILE A 204 -6.10 1.69 -2.68
N ILE A 205 -5.03 1.78 -1.90
CA ILE A 205 -4.97 2.73 -0.79
C ILE A 205 -4.50 4.07 -1.34
N ILE A 206 -5.29 5.11 -1.04
CA ILE A 206 -4.94 6.51 -1.26
C ILE A 206 -4.29 7.01 0.04
N PHE A 207 -3.03 7.43 -0.06
CA PHE A 207 -2.28 8.04 1.04
C PHE A 207 -2.25 9.56 0.86
N LYS A 208 -2.50 10.29 1.95
CA LYS A 208 -2.08 11.68 2.09
C LYS A 208 -0.59 11.71 2.39
N VAL A 209 0.13 12.56 1.68
CA VAL A 209 1.58 12.71 1.85
C VAL A 209 1.99 14.19 1.84
N MET A 210 2.99 14.52 2.65
CA MET A 210 3.75 15.77 2.54
C MET A 210 5.12 15.43 1.97
N LYS A 211 5.41 15.92 0.75
CA LYS A 211 6.69 15.61 0.07
C LYS A 211 7.88 16.26 0.75
N GLY A 212 7.65 17.38 1.45
CA GLY A 212 8.71 18.14 2.07
C GLY A 212 9.71 18.65 1.04
N LYS A 213 10.97 18.77 1.45
CA LYS A 213 12.06 19.05 0.52
C LYS A 213 12.47 17.76 -0.16
N VAL A 214 12.37 17.79 -1.47
CA VAL A 214 12.59 16.63 -2.33
C VAL A 214 14.03 16.61 -2.83
N LYS A 215 14.69 15.46 -2.72
CA LYS A 215 15.97 15.18 -3.40
C LYS A 215 15.73 14.42 -4.69
N SER A 216 16.41 14.79 -5.78
CA SER A 216 16.31 14.09 -7.06
C SER A 216 17.58 13.29 -7.39
N PHE A 217 17.41 12.08 -7.93
CA PHE A 217 18.50 11.16 -8.30
C PHE A 217 18.44 10.73 -9.77
N TYR A 218 19.60 10.40 -10.35
CA TYR A 218 19.65 9.77 -11.67
C TYR A 218 19.60 8.25 -11.54
N GLU A 219 19.03 7.59 -12.55
CA GLU A 219 18.83 6.13 -12.61
C GLU A 219 20.12 5.30 -12.49
N ASN A 220 21.28 5.88 -12.84
CA ASN A 220 22.53 5.15 -13.06
C ASN A 220 23.40 4.99 -11.80
N MET A 221 22.81 5.09 -10.60
CA MET A 221 23.55 4.92 -9.35
C MET A 221 23.66 3.42 -9.04
N LYS A 222 24.87 2.86 -9.21
CA LYS A 222 25.16 1.43 -8.97
C LYS A 222 24.99 0.99 -7.51
N THR A 223 24.84 1.93 -6.59
CA THR A 223 24.73 1.69 -5.15
C THR A 223 23.37 2.16 -4.66
N VAL A 224 22.70 1.32 -3.88
CA VAL A 224 21.47 1.69 -3.16
C VAL A 224 21.78 2.90 -2.27
N GLN A 225 20.99 3.95 -2.40
CA GLN A 225 21.20 5.21 -1.70
C GLN A 225 20.63 5.16 -0.30
N ASP A 226 21.36 5.70 0.67
CA ASP A 226 20.79 5.96 1.98
C ASP A 226 19.86 7.19 1.94
N PRO A 227 18.84 7.24 2.79
CA PRO A 227 18.02 8.44 2.96
C PRO A 227 18.85 9.71 3.17
N THR A 228 18.64 10.75 2.35
CA THR A 228 19.46 11.97 2.42
C THR A 228 19.06 12.80 3.65
N PRO A 229 19.98 13.09 4.59
CA PRO A 229 19.67 13.95 5.73
C PRO A 229 19.18 15.34 5.28
N ARG A 230 18.27 15.94 6.06
CA ARG A 230 17.65 17.26 5.79
C ARG A 230 16.74 17.33 4.54
N PHE A 231 16.46 16.20 3.92
CA PHE A 231 15.40 16.03 2.92
C PHE A 231 14.36 15.05 3.48
N ASP A 232 13.14 15.07 2.94
CA ASP A 232 12.03 14.25 3.46
C ASP A 232 11.55 13.19 2.46
N SER A 233 11.93 13.35 1.20
CA SER A 233 11.61 12.40 0.15
C SER A 233 12.61 12.42 -1.00
N HIS A 234 12.66 11.31 -1.73
CA HIS A 234 13.43 11.17 -2.96
C HIS A 234 12.51 10.93 -4.16
N ILE A 235 12.91 11.44 -5.32
CA ILE A 235 12.30 11.16 -6.64
C ILE A 235 13.37 10.91 -7.70
N ALA A 236 12.99 10.26 -8.80
CA ALA A 236 13.86 10.19 -9.96
C ALA A 236 13.90 11.56 -10.67
N LYS A 237 15.09 12.00 -11.08
CA LYS A 237 15.30 13.29 -11.75
C LYS A 237 14.69 13.31 -13.15
N ASN A 238 14.63 12.16 -13.81
CA ASN A 238 13.98 11.93 -15.10
C ASN A 238 12.50 11.52 -14.97
N ALA A 239 11.89 11.58 -13.78
CA ALA A 239 10.48 11.24 -13.60
C ALA A 239 9.54 12.04 -14.52
N SER A 240 9.88 13.30 -14.84
CA SER A 240 9.11 14.14 -15.77
C SER A 240 9.15 13.67 -17.23
N ASN A 241 10.12 12.82 -17.59
CA ASN A 241 10.25 12.28 -18.95
C ASN A 241 9.34 11.06 -19.16
N VAL A 242 8.79 10.50 -18.08
CA VAL A 242 7.83 9.42 -18.14
C VAL A 242 6.47 10.02 -18.46
N THR A 243 6.02 9.83 -19.69
CA THR A 243 4.77 10.38 -20.22
C THR A 243 3.74 9.32 -20.60
N SER A 244 4.06 8.04 -20.43
CA SER A 244 3.21 6.91 -20.80
C SER A 244 3.45 5.70 -19.89
N LEU A 245 2.41 4.88 -19.73
CA LEU A 245 2.46 3.60 -19.00
C LEU A 245 3.44 2.60 -19.63
N THR A 246 3.70 2.70 -20.94
CA THR A 246 4.63 1.80 -21.66
C THR A 246 6.07 2.27 -21.64
N HIS A 247 6.36 3.42 -21.03
CA HIS A 247 7.72 3.93 -20.91
C HIS A 247 8.57 2.92 -20.12
N PHE A 248 9.81 2.70 -20.57
CA PHE A 248 10.70 1.74 -19.94
C PHE A 248 10.93 2.13 -18.46
N ARG A 249 10.63 1.20 -17.54
CA ARG A 249 10.71 1.42 -16.08
C ARG A 249 9.88 2.60 -15.57
N ALA A 250 8.76 2.89 -16.24
CA ALA A 250 7.83 3.93 -15.83
C ALA A 250 7.46 3.81 -14.35
N PHE A 251 7.18 2.59 -13.89
CA PHE A 251 6.78 2.33 -12.52
C PHE A 251 7.85 2.77 -11.52
N GLU A 252 9.10 2.30 -11.66
CA GLU A 252 10.18 2.64 -10.74
C GLU A 252 10.56 4.13 -10.80
N LEU A 253 10.64 4.70 -12.02
CA LEU A 253 11.03 6.10 -12.23
C LEU A 253 10.01 7.09 -11.68
N THR A 254 8.75 6.68 -11.52
CA THR A 254 7.67 7.56 -11.02
C THR A 254 7.31 7.30 -9.56
N GLN A 255 8.05 6.43 -8.88
CA GLN A 255 7.88 6.26 -7.44
C GLN A 255 8.28 7.52 -6.66
N GLN A 256 7.73 7.63 -5.46
CA GLN A 256 8.16 8.56 -4.44
C GLN A 256 8.62 7.76 -3.22
N TYR A 257 9.81 8.08 -2.73
CA TYR A 257 10.41 7.41 -1.58
C TYR A 257 10.41 8.35 -0.38
N PHE A 258 9.79 7.94 0.72
CA PHE A 258 9.62 8.74 1.94
C PHE A 258 10.34 8.10 3.11
N TYR A 259 10.92 8.92 3.98
CA TYR A 259 11.65 8.46 5.15
C TYR A 259 11.68 9.56 6.21
N GLU A 260 11.96 9.19 7.45
CA GLU A 260 11.99 10.13 8.55
C GLU A 260 13.14 9.84 9.48
N TYR A 261 13.97 10.86 9.72
CA TYR A 261 14.98 10.84 10.78
C TYR A 261 14.37 11.28 12.11
N SER A 262 14.82 10.65 13.19
CA SER A 262 14.50 10.93 14.57
C SER A 262 15.79 10.81 15.38
N PHE A 263 16.41 11.95 15.71
CA PHE A 263 17.71 11.98 16.41
C PHE A 263 18.77 11.07 15.74
N ASP A 264 18.96 11.26 14.43
CA ASP A 264 19.90 10.50 13.57
C ASP A 264 19.53 9.02 13.30
N GLU A 265 18.47 8.49 13.90
CA GLU A 265 17.92 7.17 13.55
C GLU A 265 16.75 7.27 12.57
N LEU A 266 16.63 6.30 11.66
CA LEU A 266 15.52 6.23 10.72
C LEU A 266 14.32 5.54 11.35
N ARG A 267 13.17 6.21 11.31
CA ARG A 267 11.92 5.61 11.78
C ARG A 267 11.44 4.54 10.78
N PRO A 268 11.00 3.38 11.26
CA PRO A 268 10.40 2.35 10.41
C PRO A 268 9.12 2.79 9.70
N ARG A 269 8.47 3.86 10.17
CA ARG A 269 7.27 4.44 9.56
C ARG A 269 7.42 5.96 9.49
N PRO A 270 7.51 6.56 8.29
CA PRO A 270 7.53 8.01 8.14
C PRO A 270 6.15 8.60 8.43
N ARG A 271 6.07 9.52 9.39
CA ARG A 271 4.80 10.15 9.82
C ARG A 271 4.22 11.10 8.78
N GLN A 272 4.99 11.53 7.78
CA GLN A 272 4.49 12.34 6.66
C GLN A 272 3.72 11.54 5.60
N VAL A 273 3.44 10.26 5.86
CA VAL A 273 2.63 9.37 5.03
C VAL A 273 1.47 8.84 5.86
N CYS A 274 0.23 9.17 5.49
CA CYS A 274 -0.97 8.78 6.22
C CYS A 274 -2.00 8.13 5.29
N PRO A 275 -2.51 6.92 5.57
CA PRO A 275 -3.61 6.36 4.80
C PRO A 275 -4.85 7.25 4.94
N TYR A 276 -5.57 7.47 3.84
CA TYR A 276 -6.72 8.38 3.80
C TYR A 276 -8.00 7.67 3.34
N ALA A 277 -7.92 6.92 2.24
CA ALA A 277 -9.08 6.23 1.68
C ALA A 277 -8.66 4.95 0.96
N VAL A 278 -9.63 4.09 0.70
CA VAL A 278 -9.47 2.84 -0.04
C VAL A 278 -10.57 2.73 -1.08
N VAL A 279 -10.22 2.34 -2.29
CA VAL A 279 -11.17 1.96 -3.32
C VAL A 279 -10.81 0.57 -3.85
N SER A 280 -11.83 -0.24 -4.11
CA SER A 280 -11.65 -1.45 -4.92
C SER A 280 -11.69 -1.02 -6.39
N PHE A 281 -10.87 -1.61 -7.24
CA PHE A 281 -10.93 -1.38 -8.68
C PHE A 281 -11.11 -2.68 -9.45
N HIS A 282 -11.73 -2.55 -10.61
CA HIS A 282 -11.75 -3.54 -11.67
C HIS A 282 -11.20 -2.90 -12.94
N PHE A 283 -10.16 -3.49 -13.52
CA PHE A 283 -9.53 -3.01 -14.74
C PHE A 283 -10.12 -3.75 -15.94
N LYS A 284 -10.90 -3.07 -16.78
CA LYS A 284 -11.55 -3.68 -17.95
C LYS A 284 -10.73 -3.60 -19.24
N GLY A 285 -9.67 -2.80 -19.27
CA GLY A 285 -8.84 -2.57 -20.45
C GLY A 285 -9.46 -1.66 -21.51
N LYS A 286 -8.68 -1.39 -22.56
CA LYS A 286 -8.99 -0.38 -23.60
C LYS A 286 -10.10 -0.79 -24.57
N ASP A 287 -10.41 -2.10 -24.66
CA ASP A 287 -11.36 -2.68 -25.63
C ASP A 287 -12.62 -3.30 -25.00
N ALA A 288 -12.94 -2.95 -23.75
CA ALA A 288 -14.23 -3.33 -23.19
C ALA A 288 -15.35 -2.50 -23.82
N SER A 289 -16.09 -3.11 -24.75
CA SER A 289 -17.34 -2.58 -25.28
C SER A 289 -18.22 -2.05 -24.14
N LEU A 290 -18.87 -0.90 -24.37
CA LEU A 290 -19.88 -0.32 -23.48
C LEU A 290 -20.83 -1.40 -22.95
N PRO A 291 -21.21 -1.39 -21.65
CA PRO A 291 -22.30 -2.24 -21.20
C PRO A 291 -23.56 -1.84 -21.97
N SER A 292 -24.04 -2.75 -22.83
CA SER A 292 -25.38 -2.63 -23.38
C SER A 292 -26.39 -2.70 -22.22
N LYS A 293 -27.47 -1.93 -22.37
CA LYS A 293 -28.54 -1.68 -21.39
C LYS A 293 -28.93 -2.87 -20.49
N PRO A 294 -29.41 -2.58 -19.27
CA PRO A 294 -29.77 -3.60 -18.29
C PRO A 294 -30.97 -4.42 -18.76
N ALA A 295 -30.82 -5.74 -18.79
CA ALA A 295 -31.94 -6.66 -18.82
C ALA A 295 -32.54 -6.78 -17.40
N ALA A 296 -33.86 -6.92 -17.36
CA ALA A 296 -34.72 -6.86 -16.18
C ALA A 296 -34.30 -7.81 -15.03
N PRO A 297 -34.67 -7.49 -13.76
CA PRO A 297 -34.27 -8.26 -12.59
C PRO A 297 -34.95 -9.64 -12.61
N ILE A 298 -34.15 -10.70 -12.74
CA ILE A 298 -34.61 -12.05 -12.43
C ILE A 298 -34.53 -12.21 -10.91
N ARG A 299 -35.69 -12.51 -10.33
CA ARG A 299 -35.93 -12.73 -8.91
C ARG A 299 -34.94 -13.72 -8.33
N SER A 300 -34.42 -13.35 -7.17
CA SER A 300 -33.66 -14.16 -6.23
C SER A 300 -34.38 -15.48 -5.95
N ILE A 301 -33.67 -16.59 -6.16
CA ILE A 301 -33.91 -17.82 -5.40
C ILE A 301 -32.61 -18.14 -4.68
N SER A 302 -32.74 -18.14 -3.36
CA SER A 302 -31.78 -18.59 -2.36
C SER A 302 -31.22 -19.96 -2.68
N GLN A 303 -29.90 -20.09 -2.77
CA GLN A 303 -29.21 -21.30 -2.36
C GLN A 303 -27.95 -20.92 -1.57
N LEU A 304 -28.05 -21.13 -0.26
CA LEU A 304 -26.92 -21.40 0.62
C LEU A 304 -26.15 -22.60 0.07
N SER A 305 -24.89 -22.39 -0.29
CA SER A 305 -23.85 -23.43 -0.29
C SER A 305 -22.54 -22.70 -0.01
N ASP A 306 -22.20 -22.61 1.26
CA ASP A 306 -21.30 -23.54 1.94
C ASP A 306 -19.88 -22.98 1.91
N ARG A 307 -19.44 -22.71 3.12
CA ARG A 307 -18.32 -21.87 3.47
C ARG A 307 -17.07 -22.74 3.40
N SER A 308 -16.58 -22.98 2.20
CA SER A 308 -15.26 -23.61 2.01
C SER A 308 -14.19 -22.53 1.81
N LYS A 309 -13.04 -22.75 2.44
CA LYS A 309 -11.95 -21.78 2.67
C LYS A 309 -11.37 -21.25 1.35
N GLU A 310 -11.75 -20.05 0.92
CA GLU A 310 -11.05 -19.33 -0.15
C GLU A 310 -9.66 -18.93 0.35
N THR A 311 -8.68 -19.73 -0.07
CA THR A 311 -7.26 -19.52 0.16
C THR A 311 -6.81 -18.53 -0.91
N GLY A 312 -6.34 -17.34 -0.52
CA GLY A 312 -5.98 -16.27 -1.45
C GLY A 312 -4.90 -16.73 -2.45
N SER A 313 -5.26 -16.83 -3.73
CA SER A 313 -4.36 -17.20 -4.81
C SER A 313 -4.14 -16.03 -5.77
N PHE A 314 -2.88 -15.71 -6.06
CA PHE A 314 -2.48 -14.72 -7.04
C PHE A 314 -2.36 -15.34 -8.44
N THR A 315 -2.95 -14.71 -9.45
CA THR A 315 -2.67 -15.08 -10.84
C THR A 315 -1.31 -14.53 -11.25
N VAL A 316 -0.31 -15.41 -11.35
CA VAL A 316 1.10 -15.04 -11.66
C VAL A 316 1.42 -15.10 -13.15
N TRP A 317 0.59 -15.78 -13.93
CA TRP A 317 0.69 -15.82 -15.38
C TRP A 317 -0.67 -16.11 -16.01
N THR A 318 -0.90 -15.53 -17.19
CA THR A 318 -2.04 -15.85 -18.06
C THR A 318 -1.55 -15.93 -19.50
N GLY A 319 -2.02 -16.94 -20.22
CA GLY A 319 -1.70 -17.10 -21.63
C GLY A 319 -2.40 -18.31 -22.23
N ASP A 320 -2.03 -18.65 -23.46
CA ASP A 320 -2.63 -19.78 -24.17
C ASP A 320 -1.74 -21.02 -24.06
N LEU A 321 -2.34 -22.17 -23.72
CA LEU A 321 -1.70 -23.45 -23.99
C LEU A 321 -1.91 -23.78 -25.45
N VAL A 322 -0.81 -23.97 -26.18
CA VAL A 322 -0.82 -24.22 -27.63
C VAL A 322 -0.13 -25.53 -27.95
N LYS A 323 -0.50 -26.18 -29.05
CA LYS A 323 0.20 -27.34 -29.58
C LYS A 323 0.49 -27.10 -31.05
N ARG A 324 1.76 -27.05 -31.45
CA ARG A 324 2.15 -26.81 -32.86
C ARG A 324 1.45 -25.57 -33.44
N LYS A 325 1.42 -24.47 -32.66
CA LYS A 325 0.75 -23.19 -32.97
C LYS A 325 -0.79 -23.19 -32.94
N LEU A 326 -1.45 -24.34 -32.72
CA LEU A 326 -2.90 -24.38 -32.48
C LEU A 326 -3.21 -24.10 -31.01
N VAL A 327 -4.09 -23.15 -30.72
CA VAL A 327 -4.55 -22.87 -29.35
C VAL A 327 -5.41 -24.03 -28.86
N LEU A 328 -5.03 -24.64 -27.75
CA LEU A 328 -5.83 -25.65 -27.07
C LEU A 328 -6.89 -24.96 -26.19
N PHE A 329 -6.44 -24.12 -25.27
CA PHE A 329 -7.31 -23.31 -24.40
C PHE A 329 -6.48 -22.27 -23.63
N PRO A 330 -7.10 -21.15 -23.20
CA PRO A 330 -6.49 -20.18 -22.31
C PRO A 330 -6.32 -20.75 -20.90
N ALA A 331 -5.17 -20.50 -20.28
CA ALA A 331 -4.82 -20.97 -18.95
C ALA A 331 -4.27 -19.84 -18.07
N ALA A 332 -4.41 -20.01 -16.75
CA ALA A 332 -3.77 -19.21 -15.73
C ALA A 332 -2.88 -20.08 -14.84
N LEU A 333 -1.80 -19.49 -14.33
CA LEU A 333 -1.04 -20.06 -13.21
C LEU A 333 -1.34 -19.24 -11.96
N LEU A 334 -1.72 -19.93 -10.90
CA LEU A 334 -2.03 -19.38 -9.60
C LEU A 334 -0.93 -19.73 -8.61
N SER A 335 -0.56 -18.78 -7.76
CA SER A 335 0.34 -18.95 -6.63
C SER A 335 -0.38 -18.53 -5.36
N SER A 336 -0.32 -19.33 -4.30
CA SER A 336 -0.94 -18.95 -3.02
C SER A 336 -0.09 -18.01 -2.16
N LEU A 337 1.12 -17.67 -2.60
CA LEU A 337 2.10 -16.96 -1.76
C LEU A 337 2.82 -15.81 -2.45
N ILE A 338 3.08 -15.90 -3.75
CA ILE A 338 3.89 -14.91 -4.48
C ILE A 338 3.09 -14.38 -5.67
N PRO A 339 2.94 -13.05 -5.82
CA PRO A 339 2.16 -12.46 -6.91
C PRO A 339 2.90 -12.38 -8.26
N PHE A 340 4.11 -12.92 -8.38
CA PHE A 340 4.91 -12.87 -9.60
C PHE A 340 5.79 -14.11 -9.77
N LEU A 341 6.16 -14.40 -11.01
CA LEU A 341 7.12 -15.44 -11.34
C LEU A 341 8.56 -14.88 -11.32
N PRO A 342 9.56 -15.68 -10.92
CA PRO A 342 10.96 -15.28 -11.00
C PRO A 342 11.43 -15.00 -12.44
N HIS A 343 10.75 -15.59 -13.43
CA HIS A 343 11.08 -15.46 -14.85
C HIS A 343 9.83 -15.21 -15.68
N ARG A 344 9.97 -14.43 -16.76
CA ARG A 344 8.86 -14.14 -17.68
C ARG A 344 8.51 -15.39 -18.49
N LEU A 345 7.27 -15.85 -18.34
CA LEU A 345 6.72 -16.88 -19.23
C LEU A 345 6.20 -16.22 -20.53
N PRO A 346 6.27 -16.93 -21.67
CA PRO A 346 5.71 -16.43 -22.92
C PRO A 346 4.18 -16.38 -22.85
N GLU A 347 3.56 -15.56 -23.70
CA GLU A 347 2.09 -15.48 -23.84
C GLU A 347 1.47 -16.80 -24.32
N LYS A 348 2.26 -17.65 -24.99
CA LYS A 348 1.84 -18.95 -25.51
C LYS A 348 2.80 -20.04 -25.04
N LEU A 349 2.28 -21.00 -24.28
CA LEU A 349 3.03 -22.17 -23.81
C LEU A 349 2.78 -23.37 -24.73
N ASP A 350 3.81 -23.77 -25.47
CA ASP A 350 3.73 -24.94 -26.35
C ASP A 350 3.82 -26.25 -25.55
N VAL A 351 2.76 -27.06 -25.61
CA VAL A 351 2.69 -28.39 -24.99
C VAL A 351 3.33 -29.49 -25.84
N GLY A 352 4.12 -29.13 -26.85
CA GLY A 352 4.81 -30.08 -27.74
C GLY A 352 6.03 -30.76 -27.12
N ASN A 353 6.68 -30.14 -26.13
CA ASN A 353 7.91 -30.65 -25.52
C ASN A 353 7.60 -31.57 -24.34
N LEU A 354 7.64 -32.88 -24.58
CA LEU A 354 7.35 -33.92 -23.59
C LEU A 354 8.64 -34.64 -23.19
N MET A 355 8.81 -34.88 -21.89
CA MET A 355 9.86 -35.72 -21.32
C MET A 355 9.21 -36.90 -20.57
N ARG A 356 9.82 -38.09 -20.59
CA ARG A 356 9.30 -39.19 -19.78
C ARG A 356 9.54 -38.91 -18.30
N PHE A 357 8.57 -39.25 -17.45
CA PHE A 357 8.65 -38.94 -16.02
C PHE A 357 9.82 -39.64 -15.33
N ASP A 358 10.13 -40.88 -15.72
CA ASP A 358 11.29 -41.64 -15.22
C ASP A 358 12.64 -40.97 -15.57
N GLN A 359 12.73 -40.31 -16.72
CA GLN A 359 13.91 -39.52 -17.09
C GLN A 359 14.00 -38.26 -16.23
N LEU A 360 12.90 -37.56 -16.00
CA LEU A 360 12.85 -36.37 -15.15
C LEU A 360 13.32 -36.68 -13.72
N THR A 361 12.89 -37.80 -13.15
CA THR A 361 13.27 -38.22 -11.79
C THR A 361 14.76 -38.57 -11.64
N LYS A 362 15.46 -38.84 -12.74
CA LYS A 362 16.91 -39.09 -12.73
C LYS A 362 17.72 -37.80 -12.86
N LEU A 363 17.12 -36.75 -13.41
CA LEU A 363 17.78 -35.47 -13.68
C LEU A 363 17.55 -34.44 -12.57
N MET A 364 16.48 -34.58 -11.79
CA MET A 364 16.08 -33.62 -10.76
C MET A 364 16.21 -34.25 -9.37
N PRO A 365 16.57 -33.45 -8.35
CA PRO A 365 16.50 -33.88 -6.96
C PRO A 365 15.09 -34.38 -6.62
N SER A 366 15.00 -35.55 -5.99
CA SER A 366 13.72 -36.20 -5.66
C SER A 366 12.81 -35.31 -4.82
N GLY A 367 13.39 -34.44 -3.99
CA GLY A 367 12.65 -33.47 -3.18
C GLY A 367 11.84 -32.45 -4.00
N LEU A 368 12.26 -32.09 -5.23
CA LEU A 368 11.51 -31.13 -6.05
C LEU A 368 10.25 -31.72 -6.70
N LEU A 369 10.13 -33.05 -6.71
CA LEU A 369 9.00 -33.74 -7.34
C LEU A 369 8.06 -34.37 -6.30
N SER A 370 8.38 -34.30 -5.01
CA SER A 370 7.54 -34.79 -3.92
C SER A 370 6.50 -33.76 -3.53
N TYR A 371 5.21 -34.06 -3.74
CA TYR A 371 4.11 -33.14 -3.44
C TYR A 371 4.07 -32.72 -1.96
N ASP A 372 4.40 -33.63 -1.05
CA ASP A 372 4.29 -33.41 0.40
C ASP A 372 5.21 -32.29 0.89
N LEU A 373 6.35 -32.09 0.23
CA LEU A 373 7.28 -31.00 0.56
C LEU A 373 6.73 -29.61 0.23
N TYR A 374 5.68 -29.53 -0.60
CA TYR A 374 5.02 -28.28 -0.99
C TYR A 374 3.78 -27.95 -0.14
N ASN A 375 3.41 -28.78 0.85
CA ASN A 375 2.16 -28.59 1.59
C ASN A 375 2.11 -27.34 2.48
N SER A 376 3.25 -26.82 2.93
CA SER A 376 3.34 -25.63 3.79
C SER A 376 3.64 -24.35 3.01
N SER A 377 4.75 -24.34 2.26
CA SER A 377 5.32 -23.15 1.62
C SER A 377 5.07 -23.07 0.12
N LYS A 378 4.48 -24.09 -0.52
CA LYS A 378 4.42 -24.21 -1.99
C LYS A 378 5.75 -23.94 -2.72
N GLU A 379 6.87 -24.05 -2.00
CA GLU A 379 8.23 -23.81 -2.49
C GLU A 379 9.20 -24.75 -1.79
N VAL A 380 10.10 -25.35 -2.56
CA VAL A 380 11.08 -26.31 -2.07
C VAL A 380 12.46 -25.92 -2.59
N VAL A 381 13.45 -26.01 -1.70
CA VAL A 381 14.86 -25.94 -2.06
C VAL A 381 15.48 -27.30 -1.79
N ALA A 382 16.03 -27.92 -2.83
CA ALA A 382 16.72 -29.20 -2.73
C ALA A 382 17.97 -29.17 -3.63
N ASP A 383 19.12 -29.56 -3.09
CA ASP A 383 20.41 -29.63 -3.79
C ASP A 383 20.78 -28.35 -4.58
N GLY A 384 20.50 -27.18 -3.99
CA GLY A 384 20.78 -25.88 -4.60
C GLY A 384 19.81 -25.46 -5.70
N CYS A 385 18.81 -26.28 -6.02
CA CYS A 385 17.71 -25.94 -6.91
C CYS A 385 16.52 -25.39 -6.10
N TYR A 386 15.94 -24.30 -6.59
CA TYR A 386 14.72 -23.68 -6.04
C TYR A 386 13.54 -23.95 -6.97
N CYS A 387 12.42 -24.41 -6.42
CA CYS A 387 11.22 -24.70 -7.19
C CYS A 387 9.97 -24.17 -6.46
N SER A 388 9.12 -23.46 -7.20
CA SER A 388 7.80 -23.02 -6.74
C SER A 388 6.71 -23.84 -7.43
N LEU A 389 5.76 -24.34 -6.66
CA LEU A 389 4.59 -25.08 -7.15
C LEU A 389 3.44 -24.11 -7.39
N LEU A 390 2.90 -24.16 -8.61
CA LEU A 390 1.82 -23.30 -9.07
C LEU A 390 0.63 -24.17 -9.45
N GLU A 391 -0.56 -23.68 -9.16
CA GLU A 391 -1.79 -24.30 -9.62
C GLU A 391 -2.13 -23.81 -11.02
N VAL A 392 -2.53 -24.72 -11.92
CA VAL A 392 -2.92 -24.36 -13.28
C VAL A 392 -4.44 -24.41 -13.42
N VAL A 393 -5.03 -23.34 -13.95
CA VAL A 393 -6.47 -23.20 -14.09
C VAL A 393 -6.84 -22.93 -15.54
N ASP A 394 -7.89 -23.61 -15.99
CA ASP A 394 -8.50 -23.39 -17.31
C ASP A 394 -9.41 -22.16 -17.27
N ARG A 395 -9.18 -21.18 -18.15
CA ARG A 395 -10.00 -19.96 -18.23
C ARG A 395 -11.11 -20.02 -19.26
N SER A 396 -11.24 -21.10 -20.02
CA SER A 396 -12.23 -21.25 -21.10
C SER A 396 -13.67 -21.53 -20.62
N CYS A 397 -13.97 -21.31 -19.33
CA CYS A 397 -15.20 -21.74 -18.66
C CYS A 397 -15.48 -23.26 -18.73
N SER A 398 -14.50 -24.07 -19.13
CA SER A 398 -14.58 -25.53 -19.21
C SER A 398 -13.39 -26.16 -18.48
N SER A 399 -13.55 -26.57 -17.22
CA SER A 399 -12.52 -27.30 -16.46
C SER A 399 -12.13 -28.65 -17.07
N VAL A 400 -12.86 -29.08 -18.11
CA VAL A 400 -12.71 -30.37 -18.78
C VAL A 400 -11.42 -30.44 -19.61
N ASN A 401 -10.96 -29.34 -20.21
CA ASN A 401 -9.79 -29.40 -21.11
C ASN A 401 -8.48 -29.59 -20.33
N MET A 402 -8.29 -28.85 -19.24
CA MET A 402 -7.13 -29.03 -18.35
C MET A 402 -7.11 -30.42 -17.71
N THR A 403 -8.24 -30.88 -17.18
CA THR A 403 -8.34 -32.23 -16.57
C THR A 403 -7.98 -33.32 -17.59
N LYS A 404 -8.47 -33.19 -18.83
CA LYS A 404 -8.15 -34.12 -19.92
C LYS A 404 -6.65 -34.08 -20.29
N LEU A 405 -6.01 -32.92 -20.26
CA LEU A 405 -4.57 -32.80 -20.51
C LEU A 405 -3.76 -33.50 -19.40
N LEU A 406 -4.05 -33.22 -18.13
CA LEU A 406 -3.36 -33.84 -16.98
C LEU A 406 -3.53 -35.36 -16.98
N LEU A 407 -4.74 -35.87 -17.23
CA LEU A 407 -5.01 -37.30 -17.33
C LEU A 407 -4.23 -37.97 -18.48
N GLN A 408 -4.01 -37.27 -19.59
CA GLN A 408 -3.18 -37.78 -20.69
C GLN A 408 -1.69 -37.83 -20.32
N LEU A 409 -1.18 -36.85 -19.56
CA LEU A 409 0.19 -36.83 -19.06
C LEU A 409 0.43 -37.99 -18.08
N GLU A 410 -0.50 -38.21 -17.15
CA GLU A 410 -0.52 -39.34 -16.23
C GLU A 410 -0.49 -40.68 -16.97
N ARG A 411 -1.47 -40.91 -17.86
CA ARG A 411 -1.59 -42.18 -18.59
C ARG A 411 -0.37 -42.50 -19.44
N LYS A 412 0.26 -41.48 -20.02
CA LYS A 412 1.45 -41.64 -20.86
C LYS A 412 2.77 -41.59 -20.06
N ARG A 413 2.71 -41.35 -18.76
CA ARG A 413 3.87 -41.16 -17.86
C ARG A 413 4.88 -40.16 -18.42
N VAL A 414 4.38 -39.02 -18.88
CA VAL A 414 5.18 -37.92 -19.42
C VAL A 414 4.88 -36.62 -18.70
N VAL A 415 5.84 -35.70 -18.73
CA VAL A 415 5.74 -34.35 -18.19
C VAL A 415 6.04 -33.37 -19.30
N LEU A 416 5.32 -32.25 -19.31
CA LEU A 416 5.63 -31.14 -20.20
C LEU A 416 6.80 -30.36 -19.65
N VAL A 417 7.83 -30.17 -20.49
CA VAL A 417 9.06 -29.48 -20.10
C VAL A 417 9.30 -28.33 -21.04
N ARG A 418 9.48 -27.14 -20.47
CA ARG A 418 9.79 -25.94 -21.24
C ARG A 418 11.02 -25.24 -20.64
N PRO A 419 12.13 -25.10 -21.39
CA PRO A 419 13.20 -24.21 -20.97
C PRO A 419 12.72 -22.75 -21.02
N LEU A 420 13.07 -21.97 -20.00
CA LEU A 420 12.77 -20.55 -19.92
C LEU A 420 13.85 -19.74 -20.65
N SER A 421 13.51 -18.54 -21.14
CA SER A 421 14.40 -17.74 -22.01
C SER A 421 15.65 -17.23 -21.29
N GLU A 422 15.55 -16.98 -19.99
CA GLU A 422 16.64 -16.46 -19.17
C GLU A 422 17.37 -17.60 -18.45
N GLN A 423 16.67 -18.34 -17.57
CA GLN A 423 17.23 -19.46 -16.83
C GLN A 423 16.14 -20.38 -16.27
N GLY A 424 16.43 -21.68 -16.15
CA GLY A 424 15.55 -22.66 -15.52
C GLY A 424 14.54 -23.32 -16.45
N PHE A 425 13.64 -24.10 -15.85
CA PHE A 425 12.67 -24.92 -16.55
C PHE A 425 11.28 -24.77 -15.93
N PHE A 426 10.26 -24.77 -16.78
CA PHE A 426 8.87 -24.93 -16.40
C PHE A 426 8.44 -26.37 -16.64
N PHE A 427 7.79 -26.96 -15.64
CA PHE A 427 7.24 -28.30 -15.70
C PHE A 427 5.72 -28.24 -15.49
N LEU A 428 4.97 -28.92 -16.36
CA LEU A 428 3.54 -29.15 -16.15
C LEU A 428 3.29 -30.65 -16.02
N LEU A 429 2.82 -31.03 -14.83
CA LEU A 429 2.53 -32.40 -14.41
C LEU A 429 1.32 -32.42 -13.46
N SER A 430 0.72 -33.59 -13.29
CA SER A 430 -0.35 -33.80 -12.32
C SER A 430 0.18 -33.98 -10.89
N SER A 431 -0.67 -33.71 -9.90
CA SER A 431 -0.39 -34.03 -8.49
C SER A 431 -0.18 -35.52 -8.27
N VAL A 432 -0.87 -36.39 -9.01
CA VAL A 432 -0.73 -37.86 -8.94
C VAL A 432 0.68 -38.31 -9.35
N GLN A 433 1.28 -37.66 -10.34
CA GLN A 433 2.66 -37.95 -10.72
C GLN A 433 3.65 -37.58 -9.59
N MET A 434 3.37 -36.52 -8.83
CA MET A 434 4.21 -36.08 -7.72
C MET A 434 4.08 -36.94 -6.44
N THR A 435 2.95 -37.60 -6.23
CA THR A 435 2.74 -38.50 -5.08
C THR A 435 3.25 -39.92 -5.33
N SER A 436 3.41 -40.32 -6.60
CA SER A 436 3.92 -41.63 -7.01
C SER A 436 5.44 -41.86 -6.78
N LEU A 437 6.09 -40.96 -6.04
CA LEU A 437 7.51 -41.00 -5.68
C LEU A 437 7.76 -41.47 -4.23
N SER A 438 6.72 -41.93 -3.54
CA SER A 438 6.82 -42.57 -2.22
C SER A 438 7.20 -44.05 -2.30
#